data_AF-A0A133NAA8-F1
#
_entry.id   AF-A0A133NAA8-F1
#
_cell.length_a   1.000
_cell.length_b   1.000
_cell.length_c   1.000
_cell.angle_alpha   90.00
_cell.angle_beta   90.00
_cell.angle_gamma   90.00
#
_symmetry.space_group_name_H-M   'P 1'
#
loop_
_entity.id
_entity.type
_entity.pdbx_description
1 polymer ?
#
loop_
_entity_poly.entity_id
_entity_poly.type
_entity_poly.pdbx_seq_one_letter_code
_entity_poly.pdbx_strand_id
1 'polypeptide(L)' 'MPKTELSFPDLYLKNISKKFRETGFKILQEQEAFYPIKFYNIGALVWYAHIIEM' A
#
# COMPACT_ATOMS: atom_id res chain seq x y z
N MET A 1 11.74 -23.12 -7.04
CA MET A 1 12.98 -22.31 -7.05
C MET A 1 13.31 -21.91 -5.62
N PRO A 2 14.53 -22.16 -5.13
CA PRO A 2 14.85 -21.99 -3.72
C PRO A 2 15.28 -20.55 -3.41
N LYS A 3 14.62 -19.91 -2.43
CA LYS A 3 15.02 -18.68 -1.73
C LYS A 3 15.37 -17.47 -2.61
N THR A 4 14.41 -17.00 -3.41
CA THR A 4 14.46 -15.60 -3.87
C THR A 4 14.11 -14.71 -2.69
N GLU A 5 15.06 -13.87 -2.25
CA GLU A 5 14.78 -12.85 -1.23
C GLU A 5 13.73 -11.88 -1.77
N LEU A 6 12.75 -11.56 -0.93
CA LEU A 6 11.69 -10.62 -1.27
C LEU A 6 12.31 -9.23 -1.48
N SER A 7 12.09 -8.62 -2.64
CA SER A 7 12.69 -7.31 -2.95
C SER A 7 12.21 -6.19 -2.02
N PHE A 8 11.00 -6.30 -1.45
CA PHE A 8 10.41 -5.27 -0.59
C PHE A 8 9.54 -5.87 0.54
N PRO A 9 10.15 -6.55 1.54
CA PRO A 9 9.41 -7.23 2.60
C PRO A 9 8.63 -6.27 3.51
N ASP A 10 9.02 -5.00 3.56
CA ASP A 10 8.34 -3.98 4.38
C ASP A 10 7.13 -3.33 3.70
N LEU A 11 6.95 -3.55 2.39
CA LEU A 11 5.88 -2.94 1.59
C LEU A 11 4.63 -3.80 1.46
N TYR A 12 4.63 -4.98 2.08
CA TYR A 12 3.45 -5.83 2.17
C TYR A 12 2.30 -5.11 2.87
N LEU A 13 1.07 -5.40 2.44
CA LEU A 13 -0.16 -4.78 2.94
C LEU A 13 -0.19 -4.77 4.47
N LYS A 14 0.11 -5.91 5.09
CA LYS A 14 0.12 -6.06 6.55
C LYS A 14 1.03 -5.05 7.25
N ASN A 15 2.23 -4.82 6.70
CA ASN A 15 3.23 -3.95 7.29
C ASN A 15 2.86 -2.48 7.10
N ILE A 16 2.39 -2.12 5.90
CA ILE A 16 1.94 -0.77 5.59
C ILE A 16 0.68 -0.41 6.38
N SER A 17 -0.33 -1.27 6.38
CA SER A 17 -1.57 -1.05 7.14
C SER A 17 -1.32 -0.92 8.64
N LYS A 18 -0.37 -1.68 9.20
CA LYS A 18 0.06 -1.51 10.59
C LYS A 18 0.61 -0.10 10.84
N LYS A 19 1.54 0.37 10.00
CA LYS A 19 2.11 1.73 10.10
C LYS A 19 1.05 2.82 9.99
N PHE A 20 0.08 2.68 9.07
CA PHE A 20 -1.03 3.62 8.94
C PHE A 20 -1.89 3.67 10.21
N ARG A 21 -2.24 2.52 10.78
CA ARG A 21 -3.00 2.45 12.04
C ARG A 21 -2.23 3.06 13.21
N GLU A 22 -0.93 2.79 13.32
CA GLU A 22 -0.05 3.35 14.37
C GLU A 22 0.09 4.87 14.26
N THR A 23 -0.03 5.41 13.05
CA THR A 23 -0.03 6.86 12.79
C THR A 23 -1.41 7.50 13.06
N GLY A 24 -2.42 6.71 13.42
CA GLY A 24 -3.77 7.18 13.76
C GLY A 24 -4.77 7.18 12.61
N PHE A 25 -4.44 6.59 11.46
CA PHE A 25 -5.40 6.47 10.36
C PHE A 25 -6.41 5.35 10.61
N LYS A 26 -7.70 5.64 10.35
CA LYS A 26 -8.74 4.63 10.22
C LYS A 26 -8.77 4.10 8.79
N ILE A 27 -8.34 2.86 8.61
CA ILE A 27 -8.40 2.17 7.31
C ILE A 27 -9.82 1.69 7.06
N LEU A 28 -10.48 2.20 6.01
CA LEU A 28 -11.82 1.76 5.60
C LEU A 28 -11.77 0.47 4.76
N GLN A 29 -10.72 0.30 3.96
CA GLN A 29 -10.48 -0.89 3.13
C GLN A 29 -8.98 -1.08 2.89
N GLU A 30 -8.52 -2.32 2.87
CA GLU A 30 -7.14 -2.71 2.56
C GLU A 30 -7.15 -3.97 1.69
N GLN A 31 -6.35 -3.99 0.62
CA GLN A 31 -6.23 -5.15 -0.29
C GLN A 31 -4.80 -5.26 -0.83
N GLU A 32 -4.34 -6.49 -1.05
CA GLU A 32 -3.02 -6.80 -1.61
C GLU A 32 -3.21 -7.45 -2.99
N ALA A 33 -2.49 -6.94 -3.97
CA ALA A 33 -2.62 -7.37 -5.36
C ALA A 33 -1.32 -8.03 -5.83
N PHE A 34 -1.36 -9.34 -6.12
CA PHE A 34 -0.22 -10.13 -6.57
C PHE A 34 -0.16 -10.28 -8.09
N TYR A 35 -0.43 -9.18 -8.81
CA TYR A 35 -0.30 -9.16 -10.26
C TYR A 35 1.12 -8.72 -10.62
N PRO A 36 1.68 -9.18 -11.77
CA PRO A 36 2.89 -8.57 -12.29
C PRO A 36 2.64 -7.07 -12.47
N ILE A 37 3.22 -6.26 -11.58
CA ILE A 37 3.10 -4.82 -11.64
C ILE A 37 3.81 -4.41 -12.93
N LYS A 38 3.03 -4.12 -13.96
CA LYS A 38 3.53 -3.37 -15.10
C LYS A 38 3.74 -1.95 -14.59
N PHE A 39 4.98 -1.65 -14.19
CA PHE A 39 5.42 -0.29 -13.95
C PHE A 39 5.36 0.45 -15.29
N TYR A 40 4.19 0.95 -15.64
CA TYR A 40 4.12 2.07 -16.56
C TYR A 40 4.81 3.23 -15.82
N ASN A 41 5.66 3.97 -16.51
CA ASN A 41 6.49 5.05 -15.95
C ASN A 41 5.67 6.31 -15.56
N ILE A 42 4.45 6.08 -15.06
CA ILE A 42 3.47 7.02 -14.55
C ILE A 42 3.38 6.70 -13.05
N GLY A 43 3.88 7.61 -12.22
CA GLY A 43 4.10 7.39 -10.79
C GLY A 43 2.89 6.84 -10.02
N ALA A 44 3.16 6.31 -8.82
CA ALA A 44 2.14 5.84 -7.89
C ALA A 44 1.06 6.92 -7.70
N LEU A 45 -0.19 6.54 -7.98
CA LEU A 45 -1.32 7.45 -7.95
C LEU A 45 -1.78 7.63 -6.49
N VAL A 46 -1.20 8.60 -5.77
CA VAL A 46 -1.62 8.97 -4.41
C VAL A 46 -2.67 10.06 -4.50
N TRP A 47 -3.90 9.81 -4.03
CA TRP A 47 -4.96 10.83 -3.95
C TRP A 47 -5.19 11.20 -2.49
N TYR A 48 -5.15 12.50 -2.20
CA TYR A 48 -5.65 13.07 -0.96
C TYR A 48 -7.04 13.65 -1.24
N ALA A 49 -8.06 13.14 -0.56
CA ALA A 49 -9.40 13.74 -0.57
C ALA A 49 -9.68 14.32 0.82
N HIS A 50 -9.81 15.65 0.89
CA HIS A 50 -10.29 16.35 2.08
C HIS A 50 -11.81 16.43 1.98
N ILE A 51 -12.53 15.62 2.76
CA ILE A 51 -13.99 15.73 2.84
C ILE A 51 -14.30 16.93 3.73
N ILE A 52 -14.95 17.95 3.16
CA ILE A 52 -15.52 19.06 3.92
C ILE A 52 -16.96 18.65 4.23
N GLU A 53 -17.26 18.36 5.50
CA GLU A 53 -18.65 18.22 5.97
C GLU A 53 -19.24 19.61 6.29
N MET A 54 -20.55 19.75 6.07
CA MET A 54 -21.33 20.98 6.20
C MET A 54 -22.14 21.00 7.48
#